data_AF-A0A3C0YDE8-F1
#
_entry.id   AF-A0A3C0YDE8-F1
#
_cell.length_a   1.000
_cell.length_b   1.000
_cell.length_c   1.000
_cell.angle_alpha   90.00
_cell.angle_beta   90.00
_cell.angle_gamma   90.00
#
_symmetry.space_group_name_H-M   'P 1'
#
loop_
_entity.id
_entity.type
_entity.pdbx_description
1 polymer ?
#
loop_
_entity_poly.entity_id
_entity_poly.type
_entity_poly.pdbx_seq_one_letter_code
_entity_poly.pdbx_strand_id
1 'polypeptide(L)'
;EARFPGLPLAWEVLNAPVGSTAVLNAANEVAVAAFLDKRIRFDHIHHVNHATLDAVAVSDVNDIEGLLALDARARLVAGQIAERLET
;
A
#
# COMPACT_ATOMS: atom_id res chain seq x y z
N GLU A 1 -4.11 -3.56 -20.25
CA GLU A 1 -3.92 -3.20 -18.83
C GLU A 1 -3.46 -4.35 -17.92
N ALA A 2 -3.63 -5.63 -18.26
CA ALA A 2 -3.25 -6.76 -17.39
C ALA A 2 -1.74 -6.93 -17.06
N ARG A 3 -0.84 -6.30 -17.82
CA ARG A 3 0.62 -6.48 -17.64
C ARG A 3 1.21 -5.68 -16.47
N PHE A 4 0.61 -4.53 -16.15
CA PHE A 4 1.10 -3.61 -15.12
C PHE A 4 -0.07 -3.12 -14.26
N PRO A 5 -0.60 -3.97 -13.36
CA PRO A 5 -1.82 -3.67 -12.60
C PRO A 5 -1.64 -2.50 -11.62
N GLY A 6 -0.40 -2.09 -11.31
CA GLY A 6 -0.13 -0.90 -10.51
C GLY A 6 -0.48 0.42 -11.21
N LEU A 7 -0.50 0.48 -12.55
CA LEU A 7 -0.81 1.72 -13.27
C LEU A 7 -2.28 2.14 -13.11
N PRO A 8 -3.28 1.26 -13.34
CA PRO A 8 -4.68 1.58 -13.02
C PRO A 8 -4.87 1.97 -11.55
N LEU A 9 -4.23 1.25 -10.62
CA LEU A 9 -4.35 1.50 -9.19
C LEU A 9 -3.85 2.91 -8.79
N ALA A 10 -2.78 3.39 -9.42
CA ALA A 10 -2.28 4.75 -9.19
C ALA A 10 -3.31 5.81 -9.62
N TRP A 11 -4.02 5.60 -10.73
CA TRP A 11 -5.09 6.49 -11.19
C TRP A 11 -6.32 6.43 -10.29
N GLU A 12 -6.66 5.25 -9.78
CA GLU A 12 -7.76 5.07 -8.84
C GLU A 12 -7.52 5.88 -7.55
N VAL A 13 -6.35 5.75 -6.92
CA VAL A 13 -6.07 6.45 -5.65
C VAL A 13 -5.96 7.97 -5.80
N LEU A 14 -5.63 8.48 -7.00
CA LEU A 14 -5.65 9.92 -7.28
C LEU A 14 -7.07 10.51 -7.28
N ASN A 15 -8.09 9.69 -7.55
CA ASN A 15 -9.50 10.07 -7.52
C ASN A 15 -10.19 9.68 -6.20
N ALA A 16 -9.46 9.05 -5.28
CA ALA A 16 -9.96 8.59 -4.00
C ALA A 16 -9.82 9.69 -2.90
N PRO A 17 -10.31 9.45 -1.67
CA PRO A 17 -10.18 10.42 -0.57
C PRO A 17 -8.74 10.89 -0.32
N VAL A 18 -8.60 12.11 0.19
CA VAL A 18 -7.30 12.70 0.54
C VAL A 18 -6.57 11.79 1.54
N GLY A 19 -5.37 11.33 1.18
CA GLY A 19 -4.57 10.39 1.96
C GLY A 19 -4.44 9.00 1.32
N SER A 20 -5.30 8.62 0.37
CA SER A 20 -5.22 7.32 -0.31
C SER A 20 -3.89 7.11 -1.06
N THR A 21 -3.32 8.16 -1.63
CA THR A 21 -2.00 8.10 -2.29
C THR A 21 -0.87 7.80 -1.30
N ALA A 22 -0.96 8.30 -0.07
CA ALA A 22 0.02 8.01 0.98
C ALA A 22 -0.08 6.55 1.45
N VAL A 23 -1.30 6.02 1.57
CA VAL A 23 -1.52 4.59 1.85
C VAL A 23 -0.89 3.72 0.76
N LEU A 24 -1.12 4.04 -0.51
CA LEU A 24 -0.51 3.31 -1.63
C LEU A 24 1.02 3.39 -1.60
N ASN A 25 1.58 4.58 -1.35
CA ASN A 25 3.03 4.76 -1.29
C ASN A 25 3.65 3.90 -0.17
N ALA A 26 3.08 3.97 1.03
CA ALA A 26 3.51 3.20 2.19
C ALA A 26 3.44 1.68 1.95
N ALA A 27 2.32 1.21 1.39
CA ALA A 27 2.13 -0.19 1.06
C ALA A 27 3.15 -0.68 0.03
N ASN A 28 3.39 0.13 -1.01
CA ASN A 28 4.33 -0.20 -2.07
C ASN A 28 5.76 -0.30 -1.57
N GLU A 29 6.20 0.60 -0.68
CA GLU A 29 7.54 0.52 -0.09
C GLU A 29 7.74 -0.77 0.72
N VAL A 30 6.75 -1.15 1.54
CA VAL A 30 6.81 -2.40 2.32
C VAL A 30 6.82 -3.62 1.40
N ALA A 31 5.96 -3.63 0.38
CA ALA A 31 5.86 -4.74 -0.56
C ALA A 31 7.13 -4.90 -1.41
N VAL A 32 7.68 -3.80 -1.91
CA VAL A 32 8.95 -3.81 -2.67
C VAL A 32 10.11 -4.27 -1.79
N ALA A 33 10.19 -3.81 -0.53
CA ALA A 33 11.21 -4.28 0.40
C ALA A 33 11.10 -5.81 0.60
N ALA A 34 9.90 -6.33 0.86
CA ALA A 34 9.67 -7.77 0.99
C ALA A 34 10.02 -8.57 -0.27
N PHE A 35 9.75 -8.01 -1.45
CA PHE A 35 10.14 -8.62 -2.72
C PHE A 35 11.67 -8.66 -2.89
N LEU A 36 12.36 -7.55 -2.58
CA LEU A 36 13.82 -7.47 -2.66
C LEU A 36 14.51 -8.41 -1.66
N ASP A 37 13.90 -8.61 -0.49
CA ASP A 37 14.31 -9.59 0.52
C ASP A 37 13.97 -11.04 0.12
N LYS A 38 13.35 -11.26 -1.05
CA LYS A 38 12.88 -12.56 -1.54
C LYS A 38 11.84 -13.23 -0.65
N ARG A 39 11.15 -12.47 0.19
CA ARG A 39 10.08 -12.97 1.07
C ARG A 39 8.76 -13.14 0.32
N ILE A 40 8.49 -12.27 -0.65
CA ILE A 40 7.30 -12.38 -1.52
C ILE A 40 7.68 -12.41 -3.00
N ARG A 41 6.76 -12.90 -3.84
CA ARG A 41 6.90 -12.87 -5.30
C ARG A 41 6.62 -11.48 -5.87
N PHE A 42 7.10 -11.22 -7.09
CA PHE A 42 6.86 -9.94 -7.79
C PHE A 42 5.38 -9.59 -7.93
N ASP A 43 4.53 -10.57 -8.28
CA ASP A 43 3.09 -10.36 -8.45
C ASP A 43 2.36 -10.08 -7.12
N HIS A 44 2.95 -10.47 -5.98
CA HIS A 44 2.39 -10.16 -4.66
C HIS A 44 2.52 -8.67 -4.31
N ILE A 45 3.39 -7.90 -4.96
CA ILE A 45 3.48 -6.44 -4.72
C ILE A 45 2.12 -5.77 -4.96
N HIS A 46 1.48 -6.10 -6.09
CA HIS A 46 0.16 -5.56 -6.40
C HIS A 46 -0.90 -6.00 -5.37
N HIS A 47 -0.83 -7.25 -4.90
CA HIS A 47 -1.75 -7.76 -3.89
C HIS A 47 -1.61 -7.02 -2.56
N VAL A 48 -0.38 -6.79 -2.07
CA VAL A 48 -0.14 -6.04 -0.84
C VAL A 48 -0.66 -4.61 -0.98
N ASN A 49 -0.40 -3.95 -2.11
CA ASN A 49 -0.87 -2.59 -2.37
C ASN A 49 -2.40 -2.49 -2.30
N HIS A 50 -3.11 -3.37 -3.02
CA HIS A 50 -4.58 -3.37 -3.05
C HIS A 50 -5.17 -3.72 -1.69
N ALA A 51 -4.69 -4.79 -1.05
CA ALA A 51 -5.21 -5.23 0.24
C ALA A 51 -4.95 -4.20 1.36
N THR A 52 -3.87 -3.42 1.27
CA THR A 52 -3.61 -2.33 2.22
C THR A 52 -4.57 -1.16 2.02
N LEU A 53 -4.87 -0.79 0.78
CA LEU A 53 -5.87 0.23 0.46
C LEU A 53 -7.27 -0.17 0.95
N ASP A 54 -7.64 -1.44 0.80
CA ASP A 54 -8.92 -1.98 1.30
C ASP A 54 -9.01 -1.96 2.83
N ALA A 55 -7.89 -2.24 3.52
CA ALA A 55 -7.85 -2.41 4.97
C ALA A 55 -7.65 -1.10 5.76
N VAL A 56 -7.06 -0.07 5.15
CA VAL A 56 -6.72 1.18 5.83
C VAL A 56 -7.76 2.25 5.53
N ALA A 57 -8.65 2.49 6.49
CA ALA A 57 -9.62 3.58 6.41
C ALA A 57 -8.91 4.94 6.45
N VAL A 58 -9.02 5.71 5.36
CA VAL A 58 -8.49 7.07 5.28
C VAL A 58 -9.45 8.02 6.01
N SER A 59 -8.96 8.76 7.00
CA SER A 59 -9.77 9.72 7.77
C SER A 59 -8.93 10.89 8.26
N ASP A 60 -9.48 12.11 8.18
CA ASP A 60 -9.01 13.34 8.83
C ASP A 60 -7.51 13.65 8.70
N VAL A 61 -6.98 13.55 7.47
CA VAL A 61 -5.62 13.97 7.13
C VAL A 61 -5.60 15.49 6.91
N ASN A 62 -5.61 16.26 8.00
CA ASN A 62 -5.69 17.73 7.97
C ASN A 62 -4.35 18.43 8.25
N ASP A 63 -3.35 17.68 8.69
CA ASP A 63 -2.00 18.15 9.02
C ASP A 63 -0.94 17.09 8.70
N ILE A 64 0.33 17.44 8.92
CA ILE A 64 1.46 16.56 8.63
C ILE A 64 1.47 15.38 9.61
N GLU A 65 1.13 15.61 10.87
CA GLU A 65 1.07 14.59 11.91
C GLU A 65 0.05 13.49 11.56
N GLY A 66 -1.14 13.87 11.10
CA GLY A 66 -2.19 12.94 10.64
C GLY A 66 -1.74 12.15 9.41
N LEU A 67 -1.04 12.80 8.46
CA LEU A 67 -0.48 12.12 7.29
C LEU A 67 0.58 11.08 7.69
N LEU A 68 1.49 11.43 8.61
CA LEU A 68 2.51 10.52 9.12
C LEU A 68 1.91 9.36 9.91
N ALA A 69 0.86 9.60 10.70
CA ALA A 69 0.13 8.55 11.40
C ALA A 69 -0.58 7.59 10.42
N LEU A 70 -1.13 8.13 9.33
CA LEU A 70 -1.73 7.32 8.25
C LEU A 70 -0.68 6.45 7.57
N ASP A 71 0.48 7.01 7.19
CA ASP A 71 1.61 6.28 6.61
C ASP A 71 2.08 5.14 7.54
N ALA A 72 2.31 5.43 8.83
CA ALA A 72 2.75 4.45 9.80
C ALA A 72 1.75 3.28 9.94
N ARG A 73 0.45 3.58 9.98
CA ARG A 73 -0.61 2.55 10.01
C ARG A 73 -0.63 1.73 8.71
N ALA A 74 -0.48 2.38 7.56
CA ALA A 74 -0.43 1.69 6.28
C ALA A 74 0.77 0.74 6.19
N ARG A 75 1.94 1.14 6.69
CA ARG A 75 3.12 0.26 6.76
C ARG A 75 2.90 -0.95 7.66
N LEU A 76 2.28 -0.76 8.83
CA LEU A 76 1.95 -1.84 9.75
C LEU A 76 1.02 -2.87 9.08
N VAL A 77 -0.06 -2.39 8.45
CA VAL A 77 -1.03 -3.26 7.77
C VAL A 77 -0.40 -3.96 6.56
N ALA A 78 0.37 -3.24 5.74
CA ALA A 78 1.07 -3.81 4.60
C ALA A 78 2.07 -4.91 5.03
N GLY A 79 2.77 -4.70 6.16
CA GLY A 79 3.68 -5.69 6.74
C GLY A 79 2.95 -6.99 7.09
N GLN A 80 1.83 -6.88 7.80
CA GLN A 80 1.00 -8.04 8.17
C GLN A 80 0.41 -8.77 6.95
N ILE A 81 0.14 -8.06 5.85
CA ILE A 81 -0.34 -8.67 4.60
C ILE A 81 0.82 -9.37 3.90
N ALA A 82 2.00 -8.73 3.81
CA ALA A 82 3.18 -9.32 3.20
C ALA A 82 3.62 -10.59 3.94
N GLU A 83 3.63 -10.59 5.27
CA GLU A 83 3.92 -11.76 6.13
C GLU A 83 3.02 -12.96 5.80
N ARG A 84 1.73 -12.72 5.52
CA ARG A 84 0.76 -13.76 5.15
C ARG A 84 0.98 -14.35 3.77
N LEU A 85 1.78 -13.69 2.93
CA LEU A 85 2.08 -14.07 1.55
C LEU A 85 3.53 -14.56 1.40
N GLU A 86 4.26 -14.70 2.51
CA GLU A 86 5.64 -15.18 2.47
C GLU A 86 5.70 -16.62 1.95
N THR A 87 6.73 -16.88 1.15
CA THR A 87 6.97 -18.17 0.48
C THR A 87 8.12 -18.93 1.09
#